data_AF-A0A3D4V2J6-F1
#
_entry.id   AF-A0A3D4V2J6-F1
#
_cell.length_a   1.000
_cell.length_b   1.000
_cell.length_c   1.000
_cell.angle_alpha   90.00
_cell.angle_beta   90.00
_cell.angle_gamma   90.00
#
_symmetry.space_group_name_H-M   'P 1'
#
loop_
_entity.id
_entity.type
_entity.pdbx_description
1 polymer ?
#
loop_
_entity_poly.entity_id
_entity_poly.type
_entity_poly.pdbx_seq_one_letter_code
_entity_poly.pdbx_strand_id
1 'polypeptide(L)'
;RQIRSRFIDEVDSGVVRTETGATITQKADRFSLDESSSPKKSTSATSIEYDWETPVSGKTYKSASGSTIEYDLQDGDDPFQVGVIVEHAKFGPGKIISRTGLGMDAKVVVFFKSRGQKKLMLKAAPLQVIG
;
A
#
# COMPACT_ATOMS: atom_id res chain seq x y z
N ARG A 1 20.85 6.02 20.32
CA ARG A 1 19.84 7.09 20.04
C ARG A 1 19.08 6.66 18.80
N GLN A 2 17.80 6.34 18.92
CA GLN A 2 16.97 6.00 17.78
C GLN A 2 16.64 7.30 17.06
N ILE A 3 17.01 7.41 15.78
CA ILE A 3 16.75 8.60 14.97
C ILE A 3 15.38 8.40 14.32
N ARG A 4 14.50 9.39 14.48
CA ARG A 4 13.17 9.37 13.88
C ARG A 4 13.28 9.63 12.38
N SER A 5 12.48 8.91 11.60
CA SER A 5 12.44 9.01 10.14
C SER A 5 11.98 10.40 9.69
N ARG A 6 12.72 11.03 8.76
CA ARG A 6 12.38 12.33 8.15
C ARG A 6 11.07 12.32 7.36
N PHE A 7 10.64 11.14 6.92
CA PHE A 7 9.36 10.97 6.23
C PHE A 7 8.18 11.44 7.08
N ILE A 8 8.24 11.27 8.40
CA ILE A 8 7.14 11.68 9.27
C ILE A 8 6.99 13.21 9.27
N ASP A 9 8.06 13.96 9.02
CA ASP A 9 8.09 15.42 9.07
C ASP A 9 7.63 16.13 7.79
N GLU A 10 7.52 15.41 6.67
CA GLU A 10 7.15 15.97 5.36
C GLU A 10 5.71 15.63 4.94
N VAL A 11 5.16 14.54 5.48
CA VAL A 11 3.82 14.07 5.12
C VAL A 11 2.73 14.85 5.86
N ASP A 12 1.55 15.00 5.23
CA ASP A 12 0.41 15.64 5.89
C ASP A 12 0.05 14.89 7.18
N SER A 13 -0.03 15.63 8.28
CA SER A 13 -0.49 15.17 9.58
C SER A 13 -1.78 14.34 9.53
N GLY A 14 -2.71 14.66 8.63
CA GLY A 14 -3.97 13.92 8.47
C GLY A 14 -3.83 12.50 7.91
N VAL A 15 -2.65 12.14 7.40
CA VAL A 15 -2.36 10.81 6.83
C VAL A 15 -1.65 9.91 7.84
N VAL A 16 -0.96 10.47 8.83
CA VAL A 16 -0.18 9.72 9.81
C VAL A 16 -0.99 9.46 11.07
N ARG A 17 -1.15 8.17 11.42
CA ARG A 17 -1.77 7.72 12.66
C ARG A 17 -0.76 6.91 13.48
N THR A 18 -0.70 7.17 14.78
CA THR A 18 0.06 6.32 15.71
C THR A 18 -0.69 5.02 15.99
N GLU A 19 -0.01 4.03 16.56
CA GLU A 19 -0.63 2.78 17.03
C GLU A 19 -1.77 3.01 18.05
N THR A 20 -1.75 4.16 18.72
CA THR A 20 -2.76 4.62 19.68
C THR A 20 -3.89 5.43 19.05
N GLY A 21 -3.89 5.62 17.73
CA GLY A 21 -4.92 6.36 16.99
C GLY A 21 -4.78 7.89 17.04
N ALA A 22 -3.68 8.42 17.56
CA ALA A 22 -3.44 9.86 17.64
C ALA A 22 -2.93 10.43 16.32
N THR A 23 -3.28 11.70 16.08
CA THR A 23 -2.74 12.48 14.95
C THR A 23 -1.47 13.19 15.39
N ILE A 24 -0.45 13.19 14.54
CA ILE A 24 0.83 13.84 14.82
C ILE A 24 0.76 15.27 14.28
N THR A 25 0.90 16.27 15.14
CA THR A 25 1.00 17.69 14.71
C THR A 25 2.46 18.12 14.63
N GLN A 26 2.83 18.78 13.54
CA GLN A 26 4.18 19.30 13.31
C GLN A 26 4.13 20.80 13.05
N LYS A 27 5.09 21.53 13.62
CA LYS A 27 5.26 22.96 13.35
C LYS A 27 5.91 23.11 11.96
N ALA A 28 5.19 23.76 11.04
CA ALA A 28 5.60 23.97 9.65
C ALA A 28 6.87 24.83 9.50
N ASP A 29 7.17 25.67 10.48
CA ASP A 29 8.28 26.65 10.40
C ASP A 29 9.66 26.06 10.73
N ARG A 30 9.84 24.73 10.65
CA ARG A 30 11.15 24.09 10.90
C ARG A 30 12.08 24.11 9.68
N PHE A 31 11.56 24.43 8.50
CA PHE A 31 12.32 24.50 7.24
C PHE A 31 12.29 25.89 6.58
N SER A 32 11.59 26.86 7.17
CA SER A 32 11.67 28.24 6.73
C SER A 32 13.05 28.80 7.09
N LEU A 33 13.93 28.86 6.08
CA LEU A 33 15.24 29.51 6.18
C LEU A 33 15.03 31.03 6.14
N ASP A 34 14.73 31.64 7.28
CA ASP A 34 14.86 33.08 7.46
C ASP A 34 16.32 33.40 7.80
N GLU A 35 17.03 34.10 6.91
CA GLU A 35 18.45 34.41 7.02
C GLU A 35 18.77 35.51 8.07
N SER A 36 17.80 35.88 8.91
CA SER A 36 17.93 37.01 9.84
C SER A 36 17.70 36.71 11.32
N SER A 37 17.50 35.45 11.72
CA SER A 37 17.22 35.13 13.13
C SER A 37 18.12 34.02 13.70
N SER A 38 18.75 34.35 14.84
CA SER A 38 19.73 33.53 15.56
C SER A 38 19.21 32.12 15.89
N PRO A 39 20.08 31.08 15.94
CA PRO A 39 19.65 29.70 16.13
C PRO A 39 19.17 29.48 17.57
N LYS A 40 17.88 29.74 17.81
CA LYS A 40 17.22 29.31 19.03
C LYS A 40 17.13 27.79 18.94
N LYS A 41 17.84 27.10 19.85
CA LYS A 41 17.77 25.65 20.10
C LYS A 41 16.31 25.28 20.43
N SER A 42 15.47 25.14 19.42
CA SER A 42 14.10 24.69 19.60
C SER A 42 14.16 23.18 19.76
N THR A 43 14.03 22.76 21.01
CA THR A 43 13.74 21.39 21.38
C THR A 43 12.66 20.90 20.43
N SER A 44 12.90 19.76 19.78
CA SER A 44 12.05 19.11 18.79
C SER A 44 10.72 18.67 19.39
N ALA A 45 9.89 19.62 19.82
CA ALA A 45 8.56 19.37 20.32
C ALA A 45 7.68 19.09 19.10
N THR A 46 7.56 17.81 18.77
CA THR A 46 6.34 17.27 18.17
C THR A 46 5.38 17.06 19.34
N SER A 47 4.21 17.69 19.31
CA SER A 47 3.16 17.47 20.30
C SER A 47 2.14 16.48 19.74
N ILE A 48 1.84 15.44 20.51
CA ILE A 48 0.75 14.52 20.23
C ILE A 48 -0.44 15.07 21.01
N GLU A 49 -1.38 15.68 20.31
CA GLU A 49 -2.61 16.18 20.91
C GLU A 49 -3.69 15.11 20.73
N TYR A 50 -4.29 14.71 21.85
CA TYR A 50 -5.38 13.75 21.89
C TYR A 50 -6.67 14.53 22.10
N ASP A 51 -7.39 14.83 21.01
CA ASP A 51 -8.75 15.37 21.10
C ASP A 51 -9.74 14.20 21.04
N TRP A 52 -10.43 13.95 22.15
CA TRP A 52 -11.45 12.91 22.29
C TRP A 52 -12.88 13.47 22.18
N GLU A 53 -13.04 14.79 22.05
CA GLU A 53 -14.34 15.47 22.09
C GLU A 53 -14.85 15.89 20.72
N THR A 54 -14.00 15.98 19.70
CA THR A 54 -14.45 16.27 18.33
C THR A 54 -14.29 15.06 17.41
N PRO A 55 -15.35 14.60 16.69
CA PRO A 55 -15.15 13.68 15.59
C PRO A 55 -14.35 14.42 14.53
N VAL A 56 -13.07 14.04 14.38
CA VAL A 56 -12.15 14.61 13.39
C VAL A 56 -12.86 14.52 12.05
N SER A 57 -13.40 15.65 11.58
CA SER A 57 -14.07 15.73 10.29
C SER A 57 -13.07 15.23 9.26
N GLY A 58 -13.32 14.03 8.76
CA GLY A 58 -12.48 13.39 7.78
C GLY A 58 -12.40 14.33 6.60
N LYS A 59 -11.28 15.05 6.47
CA LYS A 59 -10.96 15.77 5.26
C LYS A 59 -10.94 14.69 4.19
N THR A 60 -12.03 14.56 3.43
CA THR A 60 -12.06 13.70 2.26
C THR A 60 -11.14 14.38 1.28
N TYR A 61 -9.86 14.02 1.32
CA TYR A 61 -8.94 14.35 0.25
C TYR A 61 -9.63 13.76 -0.98
N LYS A 62 -10.06 14.61 -1.92
CA LYS A 62 -10.39 14.12 -3.26
C LYS A 62 -9.14 13.39 -3.68
N SER A 63 -9.20 12.06 -3.72
CA SER A 63 -8.11 11.25 -4.25
C SER A 63 -7.72 11.93 -5.54
N ALA A 64 -6.49 12.40 -5.64
CA ALA A 64 -5.96 12.81 -6.93
C ALA A 64 -6.24 11.62 -7.84
N SER A 65 -7.16 11.83 -8.79
CA SER A 65 -7.67 10.82 -9.71
C SER A 65 -6.56 10.45 -10.70
N GLY A 66 -5.46 9.90 -10.18
CA GLY A 66 -4.18 9.84 -10.88
C GLY A 66 -3.16 8.89 -10.24
N SER A 67 -3.53 8.11 -9.24
CA SER A 67 -2.83 6.86 -8.93
C SER A 67 -3.81 5.69 -9.00
N THR A 68 -4.47 5.56 -10.17
CA THR A 68 -4.77 4.21 -10.66
C THR A 68 -3.46 3.45 -10.59
N ILE A 69 -3.40 2.38 -9.80
CA ILE A 69 -2.32 1.42 -9.90
C ILE A 69 -2.42 0.87 -11.32
N GLU A 70 -1.66 1.47 -12.23
CA GLU A 70 -1.50 1.01 -13.60
C GLU A 70 -0.66 -0.25 -13.49
N TYR A 71 -1.36 -1.39 -13.42
CA TYR A 71 -0.74 -2.64 -13.78
C TYR A 71 -0.29 -2.47 -15.22
N ASP A 72 0.98 -2.76 -15.50
CA ASP A 72 1.51 -2.83 -16.85
C ASP A 72 0.64 -3.82 -17.64
N LEU A 73 -0.38 -3.31 -18.33
CA LEU A 73 -1.29 -4.04 -19.21
C LEU A 73 -0.60 -4.32 -20.56
N GLN A 74 0.71 -4.54 -20.54
CA GLN A 74 1.45 -5.15 -21.64
C GLN A 74 1.18 -6.65 -21.59
N ASP A 75 0.09 -7.08 -22.24
CA ASP A 75 -0.11 -8.39 -22.88
C ASP A 75 -1.62 -8.65 -22.97
N GLY A 76 -2.27 -8.03 -23.97
CA GLY A 76 -3.72 -7.98 -24.15
C GLY A 76 -4.44 -9.31 -24.46
N ASP A 77 -3.88 -10.47 -24.10
CA ASP A 77 -4.53 -11.78 -24.36
C ASP A 77 -4.18 -12.88 -23.34
N ASP A 78 -3.44 -12.61 -22.25
CA ASP A 78 -3.23 -13.65 -21.23
C ASP A 78 -4.45 -13.72 -20.28
N PRO A 79 -5.22 -14.82 -20.28
CA PRO A 79 -6.38 -14.94 -19.40
C PRO A 79 -5.99 -15.13 -17.92
N PHE A 80 -4.71 -15.42 -17.60
CA PHE A 80 -4.23 -15.72 -16.25
C PHE A 80 -3.56 -14.52 -15.56
N GLN A 81 -4.30 -13.42 -15.45
CA GLN A 81 -3.83 -12.21 -14.78
C GLN A 81 -4.01 -12.25 -13.25
N VAL A 82 -3.27 -11.38 -12.56
CA VAL A 82 -3.42 -11.20 -11.10
C VAL A 82 -4.83 -10.71 -10.80
N GLY A 83 -5.47 -11.32 -9.79
CA GLY A 83 -6.84 -11.01 -9.40
C GLY A 83 -7.90 -11.91 -10.02
N VAL A 84 -7.58 -12.63 -11.10
CA VAL A 84 -8.49 -13.56 -11.78
C VAL A 84 -8.79 -14.78 -10.88
N ILE A 85 -10.03 -15.26 -10.97
CA ILE A 85 -10.49 -16.48 -10.30
C ILE A 85 -10.21 -17.66 -11.24
N VAL A 86 -9.59 -18.70 -10.69
CA VAL A 86 -9.22 -19.91 -11.43
C VAL A 86 -9.67 -21.15 -10.67
N GLU A 87 -9.93 -22.23 -11.40
CA GLU A 87 -10.15 -23.55 -10.84
C GLU A 87 -9.03 -24.50 -11.22
N HIS A 88 -8.61 -25.30 -10.24
CA HIS A 88 -7.64 -26.37 -10.43
C HIS A 88 -8.26 -27.71 -10.06
N ALA A 89 -8.06 -28.73 -10.90
CA ALA A 89 -8.68 -30.06 -10.74
C ALA A 89 -8.49 -30.70 -9.35
N LYS A 90 -7.35 -30.47 -8.67
CA LYS A 90 -7.07 -31.02 -7.33
C LYS A 90 -7.27 -30.04 -6.17
N PHE A 91 -7.24 -28.74 -6.44
CA PHE A 91 -7.20 -27.71 -5.39
C PHE A 91 -8.49 -26.89 -5.33
N GLY A 92 -9.37 -27.05 -6.32
CA GLY A 92 -10.63 -26.34 -6.43
C GLY A 92 -10.44 -24.87 -6.86
N PRO A 93 -11.40 -24.01 -6.53
CA PRO A 93 -11.35 -22.59 -6.89
C PRO A 93 -10.33 -21.81 -6.05
N GLY A 94 -9.64 -20.88 -6.69
CA GLY A 94 -8.64 -20.01 -6.10
C GLY A 94 -8.50 -18.68 -6.84
N LYS A 95 -7.74 -17.75 -6.26
CA LYS A 95 -7.47 -16.42 -6.81
C LYS A 95 -5.99 -16.25 -7.09
N ILE A 96 -5.64 -15.75 -8.28
CA ILE A 96 -4.24 -15.45 -8.60
C ILE A 96 -3.81 -14.21 -7.80
N ILE A 97 -2.75 -14.35 -7.01
CA ILE A 97 -2.18 -13.26 -6.19
C ILE A 97 -0.92 -12.67 -6.81
N SER A 98 -0.18 -13.45 -7.59
CA SER A 98 0.99 -12.96 -8.33
C SER A 98 1.29 -13.81 -9.56
N ARG A 99 1.90 -13.18 -10.56
CA ARG A 99 2.39 -13.79 -11.79
C ARG A 99 3.86 -13.39 -11.96
N THR A 100 4.68 -14.31 -12.46
CA THR A 100 6.09 -14.05 -12.75
C THR A 100 6.48 -14.79 -14.01
N GLY A 101 7.07 -14.07 -14.96
CA GLY A 101 7.40 -14.59 -16.29
C GLY A 101 6.30 -14.29 -17.31
N LEU A 102 6.53 -14.73 -18.54
CA LEU A 102 5.69 -14.45 -19.70
C LEU A 102 5.21 -15.76 -20.35
N GLY A 103 4.01 -15.73 -20.93
CA GLY A 103 3.42 -16.86 -21.66
C GLY A 103 3.21 -18.12 -20.83
N MET A 104 3.31 -19.29 -21.47
CA MET A 104 3.01 -20.60 -20.87
C MET A 104 4.01 -21.04 -19.78
N ASP A 105 5.24 -20.51 -19.81
CA ASP A 105 6.28 -20.81 -18.82
C ASP A 105 6.15 -19.96 -17.55
N ALA A 106 5.16 -19.07 -17.50
CA ALA A 106 4.89 -18.24 -16.35
C ALA A 106 4.59 -19.07 -15.10
N LYS A 107 5.04 -18.54 -13.96
CA LYS A 107 4.72 -19.06 -12.63
C LYS A 107 3.66 -18.17 -12.03
N VAL A 108 2.58 -18.78 -11.58
CA VAL A 108 1.50 -18.11 -10.87
C VAL A 108 1.48 -18.57 -9.42
N VAL A 109 1.15 -17.65 -8.54
CA VAL A 109 0.84 -17.97 -7.16
C VAL A 109 -0.66 -17.79 -6.99
N VAL A 110 -1.32 -18.88 -6.58
CA VAL A 110 -2.78 -18.94 -6.44
C VAL A 110 -3.11 -19.21 -4.98
N PHE A 111 -4.05 -18.44 -4.43
CA PHE A 111 -4.63 -18.70 -3.13
C PHE A 111 -5.90 -19.53 -3.29
N PHE A 112 -5.84 -20.81 -2.93
CA PHE A 112 -6.96 -21.74 -2.95
C PHE A 112 -7.71 -21.72 -1.62
N LYS A 113 -9.04 -21.64 -1.65
CA LYS A 113 -9.85 -21.59 -0.41
C LYS A 113 -9.61 -22.78 0.51
N SER A 114 -9.42 -23.97 -0.04
CA SER A 114 -9.26 -25.22 0.73
C SER A 114 -7.80 -25.61 0.99
N ARG A 115 -6.83 -25.06 0.25
CA ARG A 115 -5.42 -25.51 0.28
C ARG A 115 -4.42 -24.40 0.57
N GLY A 116 -4.89 -23.17 0.73
CA GLY A 116 -4.07 -21.98 0.92
C GLY A 116 -3.27 -21.61 -0.33
N GLN A 117 -2.14 -20.93 -0.12
CA GLN A 117 -1.29 -20.45 -1.20
C GLN A 117 -0.48 -21.60 -1.83
N LYS A 118 -0.52 -21.68 -3.17
CA LYS A 118 0.29 -22.62 -3.95
C LYS A 118 0.95 -21.90 -5.12
N LYS A 119 2.19 -22.28 -5.40
CA LYS A 119 2.95 -21.81 -6.55
C LYS A 119 2.87 -22.86 -7.65
N LEU A 120 2.40 -22.46 -8.82
CA LEU A 120 2.11 -23.34 -9.95
C LEU A 120 2.78 -22.77 -11.22
N MET A 121 3.26 -23.65 -12.09
CA MET A 121 3.67 -23.28 -13.44
C MET A 121 2.47 -23.41 -14.37
N LEU A 122 2.22 -22.41 -15.20
CA LEU A 122 1.03 -22.34 -16.05
C LEU A 122 0.96 -23.52 -17.03
N LYS A 123 2.09 -23.90 -17.64
CA LYS A 123 2.19 -25.10 -18.52
C LYS A 123 1.93 -26.44 -17.85
N ALA A 124 2.16 -26.55 -16.53
CA ALA A 124 2.18 -27.83 -15.82
C ALA A 124 0.94 -28.02 -14.92
N ALA A 125 0.21 -26.94 -14.67
CA ALA A 125 -0.99 -26.95 -13.85
C ALA A 125 -2.22 -26.81 -14.75
N PRO A 126 -3.16 -27.77 -14.74
CA PRO A 126 -4.44 -27.63 -15.41
C PRO A 126 -5.28 -26.60 -14.65
N LEU A 127 -5.10 -25.33 -15.02
CA LEU A 127 -5.86 -24.20 -14.50
C LEU A 127 -6.90 -23.78 -15.54
N GLN A 128 -8.13 -23.59 -15.10
CA GLN A 128 -9.21 -23.04 -15.91
C GLN A 128 -9.62 -21.69 -15.31
N VAL A 129 -9.78 -20.67 -16.16
CA VAL A 129 -10.28 -19.37 -15.71
C VAL A 129 -11.79 -19.48 -15.52
N ILE A 130 -12.26 -19.09 -14.33
CA ILE A 130 -13.68 -18.89 -14.05
C ILE A 130 -13.91 -17.38 -14.13
N GLY A 131 -14.53 -16.95 -15.23
CA GLY A 131 -14.94 -15.57 -15.48
C GLY A 131 -16.42 -15.39 -15.20
#